data_AF-A0A520A4C9-F1
#
_entry.id   AF-A0A520A4C9-F1
#
_cell.length_a   1.000
_cell.length_b   1.000
_cell.length_c   1.000
_cell.angle_alpha   90.00
_cell.angle_beta   90.00
_cell.angle_gamma   90.00
#
_symmetry.space_group_name_H-M   'P 1'
#
loop_
_entity.id
_entity.type
_entity.pdbx_description
1 polymer ?
#
loop_
_entity_poly.entity_id
_entity_poly.type
_entity_poly.pdbx_seq_one_letter_code
_entity_poly.pdbx_strand_id
1 'polypeptide(L)'
;LALVKLLCTVRPDAKVMVNFILKKIPNLDEFFVAVNPFENVQHSSSISGLKTTFDLLRNGTPIGIFPAGEVSTFKLDAQQVTDRMWHPVVGKLIAKAKVPVVPVYFHGNNGILFNILSFIHPTLRTAKLPSEFLNKHGRTIRVRIGKAIGLDEIANMNKSNKLMDFLRARTYALGVGLDTEKKLFNPLNLFKIKKKAAEIIEETSRVLIKDEVATLEDFRVWTEKNYEVYIVPTLKIPNVLREIGRLREITFREVGEGTNKKIDLDNYDIYYNHLFIWDKDLENIVGAYRIGKGDEILESMGRRGFYLSELFKMKDQFYPILRQGIELGRSWIRKEYQGKPLPLFLLWKGILKYLIDNPQYRYMFG
;
A
#
# COMPACT_ATOMS: atom_id res chain seq x y z
N LEU A 1 -24.44 -4.18 8.99
CA LEU A 1 -25.39 -3.04 8.90
C LEU A 1 -24.85 -1.86 8.09
N ALA A 2 -23.66 -1.32 8.38
CA ALA A 2 -23.11 -0.23 7.57
C ALA A 2 -23.00 -0.59 6.06
N LEU A 3 -22.51 -1.79 5.74
CA LEU A 3 -22.48 -2.30 4.37
C LEU A 3 -23.88 -2.44 3.76
N VAL A 4 -24.86 -2.97 4.52
CA VAL A 4 -26.26 -3.09 4.08
C VAL A 4 -26.82 -1.72 3.74
N LYS A 5 -26.68 -0.73 4.63
CA LYS A 5 -27.15 0.64 4.39
C LYS A 5 -26.51 1.23 3.13
N LEU A 6 -25.19 1.07 2.96
CA LEU A 6 -24.48 1.58 1.77
C LEU A 6 -25.00 0.94 0.48
N LEU A 7 -25.13 -0.39 0.46
CA LEU A 7 -25.61 -1.10 -0.73
C LEU A 7 -27.07 -0.78 -1.03
N CYS A 8 -27.96 -0.89 -0.04
CA CYS A 8 -29.39 -0.69 -0.21
C CYS A 8 -29.80 0.75 -0.52
N THR A 9 -28.95 1.74 -0.21
CA THR A 9 -29.17 3.14 -0.65
C THR A 9 -29.11 3.28 -2.17
N VAL A 10 -28.32 2.43 -2.85
CA VAL A 10 -28.15 2.47 -4.32
C VAL A 10 -28.90 1.34 -5.01
N ARG A 11 -28.91 0.15 -4.39
CA ARG A 11 -29.52 -1.09 -4.89
C ARG A 11 -30.38 -1.71 -3.79
N PRO A 12 -31.67 -1.37 -3.70
CA PRO A 12 -32.56 -1.86 -2.64
C PRO A 12 -32.66 -3.38 -2.56
N ASP A 13 -32.44 -4.08 -3.68
CA ASP A 13 -32.46 -5.53 -3.79
C ASP A 13 -31.17 -6.20 -3.27
N ALA A 14 -30.12 -5.45 -2.98
CA ALA A 14 -28.84 -5.98 -2.54
C ALA A 14 -28.95 -6.75 -1.23
N LYS A 15 -28.19 -7.84 -1.12
CA LYS A 15 -28.14 -8.68 0.08
C LYS A 15 -26.72 -8.82 0.60
N VAL A 16 -26.57 -9.22 1.86
CA VAL A 16 -25.27 -9.45 2.50
C VAL A 16 -25.21 -10.87 3.03
N MET A 17 -24.12 -11.58 2.70
CA MET A 17 -23.82 -12.91 3.23
C MET A 17 -23.42 -12.79 4.70
N VAL A 18 -24.14 -13.50 5.57
CA VAL A 18 -23.94 -13.46 7.03
C VAL A 18 -24.07 -14.85 7.66
N ASN A 19 -23.61 -14.98 8.90
CA ASN A 19 -23.88 -16.17 9.71
C ASN A 19 -25.37 -16.20 10.14
N PHE A 20 -25.94 -17.40 10.29
CA PHE A 20 -27.32 -17.67 10.73
C PHE A 20 -27.74 -16.91 11.99
N ILE A 21 -26.80 -16.59 12.89
CA ILE A 21 -27.10 -15.83 14.12
C ILE A 21 -27.66 -14.43 13.79
N LEU A 22 -27.14 -13.76 12.77
CA LEU A 22 -27.58 -12.41 12.38
C LEU A 22 -28.96 -12.39 11.73
N LYS A 23 -29.42 -13.54 11.23
CA LYS A 23 -30.77 -13.73 10.67
C LYS A 23 -31.86 -13.61 11.73
N LYS A 24 -31.53 -13.81 13.00
CA LYS A 24 -32.48 -13.72 14.13
C LYS A 24 -32.83 -12.28 14.53
N ILE A 25 -32.22 -11.27 13.90
CA ILE A 25 -32.50 -9.87 14.20
C ILE A 25 -33.75 -9.44 13.41
N PRO A 26 -34.84 -9.03 14.09
CA PRO A 26 -36.07 -8.60 13.42
C PRO A 26 -35.80 -7.45 12.44
N ASN A 27 -36.55 -7.40 11.33
CA ASN A 27 -36.48 -6.36 10.28
C ASN A 27 -35.18 -6.29 9.47
N LEU A 28 -34.26 -7.24 9.64
CA LEU A 28 -33.02 -7.29 8.88
C LEU A 28 -32.83 -8.58 8.07
N ASP A 29 -33.72 -9.55 8.27
CA ASP A 29 -33.68 -10.85 7.62
C ASP A 29 -33.69 -10.75 6.08
N GLU A 30 -34.53 -9.87 5.55
CA GLU A 30 -34.69 -9.69 4.10
C GLU A 30 -33.41 -9.22 3.38
N PHE A 31 -32.49 -8.57 4.10
CA PHE A 31 -31.21 -8.11 3.57
C PHE A 31 -30.10 -9.15 3.66
N PHE A 32 -30.38 -10.33 4.21
CA PHE A 32 -29.36 -11.31 4.53
C PHE A 32 -29.50 -12.62 3.76
N VAL A 33 -28.35 -13.18 3.35
CA VAL A 33 -28.24 -14.57 2.90
C VAL A 33 -27.44 -15.32 3.94
N ALA A 34 -28.09 -16.21 4.67
CA ALA A 34 -27.44 -16.98 5.72
C ALA A 34 -26.60 -18.11 5.12
N VAL A 35 -25.35 -18.19 5.56
CA VAL A 35 -24.42 -19.28 5.25
C VAL A 35 -23.80 -19.77 6.56
N ASN A 36 -23.39 -21.04 6.61
CA ASN A 36 -22.55 -21.56 7.71
C ASN A 36 -21.13 -21.78 7.16
N PRO A 37 -20.20 -20.84 7.32
CA PRO A 37 -18.80 -21.06 6.96
C PRO A 37 -18.08 -22.02 7.93
N PHE A 38 -18.71 -22.41 9.04
CA PHE A 38 -18.02 -22.84 10.27
C PHE A 38 -18.22 -24.29 10.70
N GLU A 39 -18.78 -25.14 9.85
CA GLU A 39 -18.82 -26.57 10.13
C GLU A 39 -18.18 -27.34 9.00
N ASN A 40 -17.41 -28.37 9.36
CA ASN A 40 -17.00 -29.44 8.45
C ASN A 40 -18.18 -29.81 7.54
N VAL A 41 -17.88 -30.12 6.28
CA VAL A 41 -18.75 -30.20 5.10
C VAL A 41 -19.91 -31.24 5.20
N GLN A 42 -20.35 -31.63 6.39
CA GLN A 42 -21.35 -32.66 6.65
C GLN A 42 -22.79 -32.16 6.84
N HIS A 43 -23.06 -30.84 6.89
CA HIS A 43 -24.44 -30.32 6.99
C HIS A 43 -24.93 -29.63 5.70
N SER A 44 -26.11 -30.07 5.23
CA SER A 44 -26.78 -29.65 3.98
C SER A 44 -27.15 -28.16 3.91
N SER A 45 -27.15 -27.46 5.05
CA SER A 45 -27.51 -26.04 5.20
C SER A 45 -26.43 -25.07 4.69
N SER A 46 -25.17 -25.47 4.59
CA SER A 46 -24.10 -24.63 4.02
C SER A 46 -24.10 -24.61 2.49
N ILE A 47 -24.54 -25.71 1.88
CA ILE A 47 -24.61 -25.87 0.42
C ILE A 47 -25.78 -25.05 -0.14
N SER A 48 -26.92 -25.01 0.56
CA SER A 48 -28.08 -24.24 0.14
C SER A 48 -27.80 -22.73 0.12
N GLY A 49 -27.16 -22.17 1.16
CA GLY A 49 -26.84 -20.74 1.23
C GLY A 49 -25.87 -20.27 0.13
N LEU A 50 -24.86 -21.08 -0.22
CA LEU A 50 -23.96 -20.79 -1.34
C LEU A 50 -24.67 -20.89 -2.70
N LYS A 51 -25.55 -21.89 -2.86
CA LYS A 51 -26.36 -22.03 -4.08
C LYS A 51 -27.30 -20.84 -4.26
N THR A 52 -28.03 -20.44 -3.20
CA THR A 52 -28.89 -19.26 -3.22
C THR A 52 -28.10 -17.99 -3.53
N THR A 53 -26.90 -17.83 -2.96
CA THR A 53 -26.03 -16.69 -3.29
C THR A 53 -25.67 -16.68 -4.77
N PHE A 54 -25.34 -17.83 -5.33
CA PHE A 54 -25.00 -17.96 -6.75
C PHE A 54 -26.19 -17.63 -7.66
N ASP A 55 -27.39 -18.12 -7.32
CA ASP A 55 -28.61 -17.84 -8.08
C ASP A 55 -28.97 -16.34 -8.04
N LEU A 56 -28.82 -15.70 -6.89
CA LEU A 56 -29.00 -14.25 -6.74
C LEU A 56 -28.01 -13.45 -7.58
N LEU A 57 -26.72 -13.82 -7.54
CA LEU A 57 -25.70 -13.17 -8.38
C LEU A 57 -26.00 -13.32 -9.86
N ARG A 58 -26.48 -14.50 -10.28
CA ARG A 58 -26.88 -14.76 -11.67
C ARG A 58 -28.08 -13.91 -12.11
N ASN A 59 -29.00 -13.62 -11.19
CA ASN A 59 -30.16 -12.76 -11.43
C ASN A 59 -29.83 -11.26 -11.32
N GLY A 60 -28.55 -10.89 -11.16
CA GLY A 60 -28.11 -9.49 -11.12
C GLY A 60 -28.25 -8.83 -9.75
N THR A 61 -28.54 -9.60 -8.69
CA THR A 61 -28.62 -9.10 -7.32
C THR A 61 -27.21 -8.95 -6.71
N PRO A 62 -26.79 -7.75 -6.27
CA PRO A 62 -25.48 -7.54 -5.66
C PRO A 62 -25.41 -8.21 -4.30
N ILE A 63 -24.30 -8.90 -4.04
CA ILE A 63 -24.05 -9.56 -2.75
C ILE A 63 -22.83 -8.96 -2.05
N GLY A 64 -23.03 -8.42 -0.85
CA GLY A 64 -21.96 -8.03 0.05
C GLY A 64 -21.42 -9.24 0.82
N ILE A 65 -20.11 -9.42 0.90
CA ILE A 65 -19.48 -10.55 1.59
C ILE A 65 -18.37 -10.04 2.51
N PHE A 66 -18.33 -10.52 3.75
CA PHE A 66 -17.18 -10.38 4.64
C PHE A 66 -16.36 -11.67 4.61
N PRO A 67 -15.31 -11.76 3.79
CA PRO A 67 -14.65 -13.02 3.45
C PRO A 67 -13.85 -13.66 4.60
N ALA A 68 -13.58 -12.92 5.68
CA ALA A 68 -12.91 -13.43 6.87
C ALA A 68 -13.84 -14.21 7.82
N GLY A 69 -15.17 -14.11 7.65
CA GLY A 69 -16.16 -14.81 8.47
C GLY A 69 -16.31 -14.33 9.92
N GLU A 70 -15.34 -13.59 10.46
CA GLU A 70 -15.32 -13.04 11.82
C GLU A 70 -14.89 -11.57 11.81
N VAL A 71 -15.13 -10.85 12.92
CA VAL A 71 -14.65 -9.47 13.12
C VAL A 71 -13.12 -9.49 13.26
N SER A 72 -12.44 -8.52 12.65
CA SER A 72 -10.99 -8.33 12.74
C SER A 72 -10.49 -8.42 14.19
N THR A 73 -9.58 -9.35 14.46
CA THR A 73 -8.97 -9.56 15.78
C THR A 73 -7.63 -8.86 15.88
N PHE A 74 -7.35 -8.25 17.03
CA PHE A 74 -6.05 -7.65 17.31
C PHE A 74 -4.96 -8.74 17.31
N LYS A 75 -3.98 -8.64 16.40
CA LYS A 75 -2.81 -9.52 16.42
C LYS A 75 -1.72 -8.88 17.27
N LEU A 76 -1.37 -9.53 18.39
CA LEU A 76 -0.33 -9.08 19.32
C LEU A 76 1.03 -8.90 18.63
N ASP A 77 1.35 -9.76 17.65
CA ASP A 77 2.64 -9.72 16.92
C ASP A 77 2.76 -8.56 15.93
N ALA A 78 1.64 -8.06 15.40
CA ALA A 78 1.61 -7.02 14.36
C ALA A 78 1.16 -5.65 14.89
N GLN A 79 0.74 -5.55 16.16
CA GLN A 79 0.12 -4.36 16.77
C GLN A 79 -0.98 -3.71 15.91
N GLN A 80 -1.63 -4.49 15.03
CA GLN A 80 -2.63 -4.02 14.09
C GLN A 80 -3.86 -4.92 14.15
N VAL A 81 -5.03 -4.29 13.99
CA VAL A 81 -6.30 -4.98 13.79
C VAL A 81 -6.32 -5.44 12.33
N THR A 82 -6.09 -6.73 12.10
CA THR A 82 -6.14 -7.33 10.77
C THR A 82 -7.11 -8.50 10.76
N ASP A 83 -7.80 -8.70 9.65
CA ASP A 83 -8.63 -9.88 9.46
C ASP A 83 -7.77 -11.15 9.45
N ARG A 84 -8.36 -12.24 9.93
CA ARG A 84 -7.88 -13.60 9.67
C ARG A 84 -7.78 -13.88 8.16
N MET A 85 -7.15 -14.97 7.77
CA MET A 85 -7.08 -15.34 6.36
C MET A 85 -8.48 -15.45 5.76
N TRP A 86 -8.66 -14.88 4.57
CA TRP A 86 -9.94 -14.89 3.88
C TRP A 86 -10.25 -16.28 3.36
N HIS A 87 -11.51 -16.73 3.50
CA HIS A 87 -11.86 -18.13 3.29
C HIS A 87 -11.86 -18.51 1.79
N PRO A 88 -11.16 -19.59 1.38
CA PRO A 88 -11.05 -20.00 -0.04
C PRO A 88 -12.38 -20.25 -0.76
N VAL A 89 -13.43 -20.63 -0.03
CA VAL A 89 -14.78 -20.87 -0.60
C VAL A 89 -15.35 -19.62 -1.23
N VAL A 90 -15.08 -18.43 -0.67
CA VAL A 90 -15.51 -17.16 -1.26
C VAL A 90 -14.80 -16.94 -2.61
N GLY A 91 -13.52 -17.29 -2.70
CA GLY A 91 -12.76 -17.21 -3.95
C GLY A 91 -13.32 -18.13 -5.03
N LYS A 92 -13.74 -19.35 -4.67
CA LYS A 92 -14.43 -20.27 -5.60
C LYS A 92 -15.77 -19.72 -6.07
N LEU A 93 -16.55 -19.11 -5.17
CA LEU A 93 -17.83 -18.47 -5.51
C LEU A 93 -17.63 -17.33 -6.51
N ILE A 94 -16.69 -16.42 -6.24
CA ILE A 94 -16.35 -15.29 -7.12
C ILE A 94 -15.91 -15.78 -8.51
N ALA A 95 -14.98 -16.73 -8.55
CA ALA A 95 -14.47 -17.29 -9.81
C ALA A 95 -15.59 -17.94 -10.65
N LYS A 96 -16.55 -18.59 -10.00
CA LYS A 96 -17.70 -19.21 -10.68
C LYS A 96 -18.76 -18.19 -11.09
N ALA A 97 -18.99 -17.15 -10.28
CA ALA A 97 -20.05 -16.16 -10.50
C ALA A 97 -19.79 -15.28 -11.71
N LYS A 98 -18.52 -15.09 -12.11
CA LYS A 98 -18.13 -14.26 -13.26
C LYS A 98 -18.79 -12.87 -13.21
N VAL A 99 -18.72 -12.23 -12.04
CA VAL A 99 -19.18 -10.85 -11.82
C VAL A 99 -18.02 -9.99 -11.34
N PRO A 100 -18.04 -8.66 -11.59
CA PRO A 100 -17.03 -7.76 -11.07
C PRO A 100 -17.07 -7.70 -9.54
N VAL A 101 -15.90 -7.47 -8.93
CA VAL A 101 -15.75 -7.37 -7.47
C VAL A 101 -15.40 -5.95 -7.08
N VAL A 102 -16.16 -5.34 -6.16
CA VAL A 102 -15.88 -4.00 -5.64
C VAL A 102 -15.31 -4.12 -4.22
N PRO A 103 -14.04 -3.76 -3.99
CA PRO A 103 -13.45 -3.79 -2.66
C PRO A 103 -13.98 -2.64 -1.80
N VAL A 104 -14.42 -2.94 -0.58
CA VAL A 104 -14.93 -1.95 0.38
C VAL A 104 -14.17 -2.08 1.69
N TYR A 105 -13.48 -1.02 2.09
CA TYR A 105 -12.69 -0.96 3.31
C TYR A 105 -13.36 -0.07 4.35
N PHE A 106 -13.62 -0.63 5.53
CA PHE A 106 -14.19 0.07 6.68
C PHE A 106 -13.07 0.49 7.63
N HIS A 107 -12.95 1.78 7.94
CA HIS A 107 -11.96 2.28 8.88
C HIS A 107 -12.49 2.23 10.30
N GLY A 108 -11.68 1.70 11.20
CA GLY A 108 -11.91 1.79 12.64
C GLY A 108 -10.95 0.88 13.38
N ASN A 109 -10.09 1.47 14.21
CA ASN A 109 -9.63 0.74 15.39
C ASN A 109 -10.87 0.61 16.26
N ASN A 110 -11.31 -0.61 16.56
CA ASN A 110 -12.33 -0.82 17.57
C ASN A 110 -11.78 -0.27 18.90
N GLY A 111 -12.11 0.99 19.20
CA GLY A 111 -11.71 1.65 20.42
C GLY A 111 -12.27 0.87 21.60
N ILE A 112 -11.37 0.17 22.30
CA ILE A 112 -11.38 -0.14 23.73
C ILE A 112 -12.49 -1.10 24.24
N LEU A 113 -13.63 -1.29 23.58
CA LEU A 113 -14.70 -2.17 24.12
C LEU A 113 -14.66 -3.62 23.65
N PHE A 114 -13.98 -3.97 22.55
CA PHE A 114 -13.85 -5.37 22.13
C PHE A 114 -12.77 -6.12 22.93
N ASN A 115 -11.72 -5.42 23.39
CA ASN A 115 -10.62 -6.04 24.14
C ASN A 115 -11.02 -6.42 25.58
N ILE A 116 -12.02 -5.77 26.18
CA ILE A 116 -12.49 -6.09 27.55
C ILE A 116 -13.36 -7.37 27.56
N LEU A 117 -13.97 -7.75 26.44
CA LEU A 117 -14.82 -8.95 26.33
C LEU A 117 -14.05 -10.23 25.95
N SER A 118 -12.74 -10.14 25.74
CA SER A 118 -11.87 -11.29 25.47
C SER A 118 -11.68 -12.23 26.68
N PHE A 119 -12.16 -11.84 27.88
CA PHE A 119 -11.81 -12.51 29.13
C PHE A 119 -12.97 -13.22 29.88
N ILE A 120 -14.22 -13.20 29.40
CA ILE A 120 -15.37 -13.60 30.26
C ILE A 120 -16.37 -14.59 29.60
N HIS A 121 -15.87 -15.65 28.94
CA HIS A 121 -16.64 -16.84 28.51
C HIS A 121 -17.52 -16.74 27.22
N PRO A 122 -17.50 -17.75 26.31
CA PRO A 122 -18.12 -17.70 24.97
C PRO A 122 -19.65 -17.55 24.90
N THR A 123 -20.40 -17.91 25.94
CA THR A 123 -21.87 -17.99 25.92
C THR A 123 -22.58 -16.70 26.32
N LEU A 124 -21.93 -15.80 27.06
CA LEU A 124 -22.49 -14.49 27.46
C LEU A 124 -22.38 -13.42 26.35
N ARG A 125 -21.63 -13.75 25.28
CA ARG A 125 -21.41 -12.92 24.08
C ARG A 125 -22.70 -12.59 23.32
N THR A 126 -23.68 -13.49 23.33
CA THR A 126 -24.86 -13.39 22.46
C THR A 126 -25.97 -12.53 23.06
N ALA A 127 -26.06 -12.44 24.39
CA ALA A 127 -27.18 -11.79 25.08
C ALA A 127 -27.09 -10.25 25.13
N LYS A 128 -25.89 -9.66 25.04
CA LYS A 128 -25.67 -8.19 25.13
C LYS A 128 -25.52 -7.48 23.77
N LEU A 129 -25.54 -8.20 22.65
CA LEU A 129 -25.40 -7.60 21.33
C LEU A 129 -26.49 -6.56 21.01
N PRO A 130 -27.79 -6.82 21.25
CA PRO A 130 -28.84 -5.85 20.88
C PRO A 130 -28.74 -4.53 21.66
N SER A 131 -28.36 -4.58 22.93
CA SER A 131 -28.32 -3.40 23.81
C SER A 131 -27.09 -2.52 23.57
N GLU A 132 -25.94 -3.07 23.16
CA GLU A 132 -24.80 -2.26 22.71
C GLU A 132 -24.98 -1.68 21.30
N PHE A 133 -25.80 -2.31 20.45
CA PHE A 133 -26.15 -1.82 19.11
C PHE A 133 -27.01 -0.55 19.17
N LEU A 134 -27.92 -0.46 20.14
CA LEU A 134 -28.79 0.70 20.35
C LEU A 134 -28.08 1.89 21.02
N ASN A 135 -26.94 1.67 21.68
CA ASN A 135 -26.27 2.69 22.50
C ASN A 135 -25.23 3.55 21.72
N LYS A 136 -25.19 3.46 20.38
CA LYS A 136 -24.23 4.18 19.53
C LYS A 136 -24.90 5.15 18.56
N HIS A 137 -25.61 6.13 19.10
CA HIS A 137 -25.93 7.35 18.36
C HIS A 137 -24.68 8.25 18.27
N GLY A 138 -24.32 8.72 17.07
CA GLY A 138 -23.33 9.79 16.88
C GLY A 138 -21.89 9.40 16.50
N ARG A 139 -21.56 8.14 16.17
CA ARG A 139 -20.21 7.76 15.68
C ARG A 139 -20.15 7.71 14.15
N THR A 140 -19.19 8.41 13.57
CA THR A 140 -18.92 8.38 12.12
C THR A 140 -18.07 7.15 11.75
N ILE A 141 -18.61 6.28 10.89
CA ILE A 141 -17.85 5.17 10.28
C ILE A 141 -17.30 5.68 8.95
N ARG A 142 -15.97 5.71 8.79
CA ARG A 142 -15.35 6.08 7.50
C ARG A 142 -15.23 4.84 6.63
N VAL A 143 -15.71 4.91 5.39
CA VAL A 143 -15.69 3.80 4.43
C VAL A 143 -15.02 4.27 3.15
N ARG A 144 -14.13 3.46 2.58
CA ARG A 144 -13.55 3.67 1.25
C ARG A 144 -14.01 2.54 0.33
N ILE A 145 -14.52 2.91 -0.83
CA ILE A 145 -14.98 2.00 -1.88
C ILE A 145 -13.98 2.12 -3.02
N GLY A 146 -13.32 1.03 -3.39
CA GLY A 146 -12.35 1.00 -4.47
C GLY A 146 -13.01 0.85 -5.84
N LYS A 147 -12.18 0.87 -6.89
CA LYS A 147 -12.63 0.60 -8.27
C LYS A 147 -13.08 -0.86 -8.41
N ALA A 148 -14.06 -1.09 -9.27
CA ALA A 148 -14.50 -2.43 -9.62
C ALA A 148 -13.36 -3.20 -10.31
N ILE A 149 -13.11 -4.41 -9.83
CA ILE A 149 -12.15 -5.35 -10.41
C ILE A 149 -12.89 -6.13 -11.49
N GLY A 150 -12.43 -5.99 -12.73
CA GLY A 150 -13.04 -6.61 -13.91
C GLY A 150 -12.81 -8.12 -13.99
N LEU A 151 -13.53 -8.77 -14.91
CA LEU A 151 -13.46 -10.22 -15.09
C LEU A 151 -12.09 -10.68 -15.58
N ASP A 152 -11.41 -9.88 -16.40
CA ASP A 152 -10.09 -10.22 -16.94
C ASP A 152 -9.03 -10.31 -15.83
N GLU A 153 -9.07 -9.37 -14.87
CA GLU A 153 -8.20 -9.40 -13.69
C GLU A 153 -8.49 -10.61 -12.79
N ILE A 154 -9.76 -11.00 -12.67
CA ILE A 154 -10.18 -12.17 -11.87
C ILE A 154 -9.79 -13.49 -12.58
N ALA A 155 -9.96 -13.56 -13.90
CA ALA A 155 -9.71 -14.76 -14.71
C ALA A 155 -8.22 -15.11 -14.77
N ASN A 156 -7.34 -14.11 -14.76
CA ASN A 156 -5.88 -14.31 -14.73
C ASN A 156 -5.37 -14.97 -13.42
N MET A 157 -6.23 -15.07 -12.39
CA MET A 157 -5.89 -15.68 -11.11
C MET A 157 -6.31 -17.15 -11.07
N ASN A 158 -5.49 -18.04 -11.65
CA ASN A 158 -5.76 -19.48 -11.80
C ASN A 158 -6.05 -20.29 -10.50
N LYS A 159 -5.85 -19.72 -9.30
CA LYS A 159 -6.10 -20.41 -8.01
C LYS A 159 -6.94 -19.54 -7.08
N SER A 160 -8.00 -20.13 -6.49
CA SER A 160 -8.91 -19.42 -5.59
C SER A 160 -8.22 -18.77 -4.38
N ASN A 161 -7.15 -19.38 -3.85
CA ASN A 161 -6.38 -18.78 -2.75
C ASN A 161 -5.67 -17.50 -3.19
N LYS A 162 -5.01 -17.52 -4.37
CA LYS A 162 -4.33 -16.34 -4.92
C LYS A 162 -5.32 -15.21 -5.22
N LEU A 163 -6.52 -15.55 -5.70
CA LEU A 163 -7.58 -14.58 -5.90
C LEU A 163 -7.97 -13.92 -4.57
N MET A 164 -8.12 -14.70 -3.49
CA MET A 164 -8.43 -14.14 -2.17
C MET A 164 -7.30 -13.25 -1.64
N ASP A 165 -6.05 -13.64 -1.82
CA ASP A 165 -4.89 -12.82 -1.42
C ASP A 165 -4.83 -11.50 -2.21
N PHE A 166 -5.08 -11.55 -3.51
CA PHE A 166 -5.16 -10.37 -4.38
C PHE A 166 -6.29 -9.42 -3.97
N LEU A 167 -7.50 -9.95 -3.78
CA LEU A 167 -8.66 -9.16 -3.35
C LEU A 167 -8.43 -8.55 -1.97
N ARG A 168 -7.78 -9.29 -1.07
CA ARG A 168 -7.37 -8.81 0.26
C ARG A 168 -6.38 -7.66 0.12
N ALA A 169 -5.29 -7.84 -0.63
CA ALA A 169 -4.29 -6.80 -0.85
C ALA A 169 -4.92 -5.52 -1.43
N ARG A 170 -5.77 -5.65 -2.47
CA ARG A 170 -6.53 -4.54 -3.06
C ARG A 170 -7.41 -3.82 -2.04
N THR A 171 -8.10 -4.58 -1.18
CA THR A 171 -8.99 -4.01 -0.15
C THR A 171 -8.20 -3.30 0.96
N TYR A 172 -7.07 -3.87 1.41
CA TYR A 172 -6.23 -3.26 2.44
C TYR A 172 -5.45 -2.05 1.94
N ALA A 173 -5.07 -2.04 0.65
CA ALA A 173 -4.47 -0.86 0.01
C ALA A 173 -5.38 0.37 0.08
N LEU A 174 -6.71 0.19 0.13
CA LEU A 174 -7.64 1.30 0.37
C LEU A 174 -7.47 1.93 1.76
N GLY A 175 -6.95 1.19 2.74
CA GLY A 175 -6.70 1.67 4.10
C GLY A 175 -5.34 2.36 4.28
N VAL A 176 -4.40 2.17 3.36
CA VAL A 176 -3.11 2.86 3.38
C VAL A 176 -3.33 4.33 3.00
N GLY A 177 -2.85 5.25 3.84
CA GLY A 177 -3.05 6.69 3.69
C GLY A 177 -3.80 7.39 4.84
N LEU A 178 -3.95 6.77 6.02
CA LEU A 178 -4.60 7.42 7.18
C LEU A 178 -3.87 7.30 8.53
N ASP A 179 -2.84 6.46 8.68
CA ASP A 179 -2.03 6.52 9.90
C ASP A 179 -1.13 7.76 9.95
N THR A 180 -0.97 8.46 8.83
CA THR A 180 -0.42 9.82 8.76
C THR A 180 -1.42 10.90 9.21
N GLU A 181 -2.74 10.68 9.13
CA GLU A 181 -3.75 11.69 9.53
C GLU A 181 -3.95 11.81 11.05
N LYS A 182 -3.71 10.75 11.83
CA LYS A 182 -3.95 10.80 13.30
C LYS A 182 -3.01 11.75 14.04
N LYS A 183 -1.89 12.17 13.43
CA LYS A 183 -1.02 13.23 13.98
C LYS A 183 -1.44 14.66 13.56
N LEU A 184 -2.46 14.82 12.70
CA LEU A 184 -2.94 16.13 12.25
C LEU A 184 -4.08 16.71 13.11
N PHE A 185 -4.85 15.89 13.82
CA PHE A 185 -5.97 16.36 14.65
C PHE A 185 -5.53 16.67 16.09
N ASN A 186 -4.70 17.70 16.22
CA ASN A 186 -4.67 18.51 17.43
C ASN A 186 -5.72 19.63 17.22
N PRO A 187 -6.64 19.93 18.14
CA PRO A 187 -7.68 20.95 17.94
C PRO A 187 -7.12 22.37 17.65
N LEU A 188 -5.82 22.58 17.86
CA LEU A 188 -5.08 23.77 17.42
C LEU A 188 -4.81 23.84 15.90
N ASN A 189 -5.06 22.77 15.13
CA ASN A 189 -4.85 22.72 13.67
C ASN A 189 -6.11 22.98 12.83
N LEU A 190 -7.28 23.28 13.42
CA LEU A 190 -8.47 23.66 12.63
C LEU A 190 -8.27 24.94 11.79
N PHE A 191 -7.24 25.74 12.12
CA PHE A 191 -6.80 26.89 11.35
C PHE A 191 -5.61 26.64 10.43
N LYS A 192 -5.17 25.38 10.23
CA LYS A 192 -4.19 25.08 9.18
C LYS A 192 -4.88 25.10 7.83
N ILE A 193 -4.81 26.27 7.19
CA ILE A 193 -4.91 26.46 5.75
C ILE A 193 -4.30 25.22 5.08
N LYS A 194 -5.08 24.49 4.26
CA LYS A 194 -4.52 23.49 3.34
C LYS A 194 -3.44 24.21 2.55
N LYS A 195 -2.17 24.01 2.90
CA LYS A 195 -1.05 24.67 2.23
C LYS A 195 -1.19 24.32 0.76
N LYS A 196 -1.49 25.33 -0.07
CA LYS A 196 -1.44 25.21 -1.52
C LYS A 196 -0.07 24.63 -1.86
N ALA A 197 -0.04 23.57 -2.67
CA ALA A 197 1.21 22.97 -3.09
C ALA A 197 2.11 24.07 -3.65
N ALA A 198 3.36 24.12 -3.17
CA ALA A 198 4.28 25.14 -3.63
C ALA A 198 4.57 24.90 -5.11
N GLU A 199 4.73 25.98 -5.87
CA GLU A 199 5.16 25.89 -7.25
C GLU A 199 6.51 25.17 -7.33
N ILE A 200 6.60 24.18 -8.22
CA ILE A 200 7.84 23.42 -8.41
C ILE A 200 8.88 24.36 -9.01
N ILE A 201 10.13 24.23 -8.57
CA ILE A 201 11.22 25.05 -9.12
C ILE A 201 11.34 24.90 -10.63
N GLU A 202 11.87 25.94 -11.28
CA GLU A 202 12.16 25.89 -12.71
C GLU A 202 13.21 24.82 -13.05
N GLU A 203 13.16 24.32 -14.28
CA GLU A 203 14.13 23.36 -14.83
C GLU A 203 15.57 23.88 -14.65
N THR A 204 16.46 23.02 -14.14
CA THR A 204 17.88 23.38 -14.10
C THR A 204 18.39 23.54 -15.53
N SER A 205 19.24 24.55 -15.78
CA SER A 205 19.80 24.79 -17.12
C SER A 205 20.42 23.51 -17.70
N ARG A 206 19.96 23.12 -18.89
CA ARG A 206 20.43 21.89 -19.57
C ARG A 206 21.92 21.91 -19.86
N VAL A 207 22.48 23.09 -20.16
CA VAL A 207 23.91 23.27 -20.37
C VAL A 207 24.68 22.91 -19.11
N LEU A 208 24.23 23.40 -17.94
CA LEU A 208 24.89 23.08 -16.66
C LEU A 208 24.81 21.58 -16.32
N ILE A 209 23.65 20.96 -16.56
CA ILE A 209 23.51 19.50 -16.35
C ILE A 209 24.45 18.74 -17.27
N LYS A 210 24.48 19.08 -18.56
CA LYS A 210 25.31 18.41 -19.57
C LYS A 210 26.80 18.55 -19.24
N ASP A 211 27.25 19.76 -18.93
CA ASP A 211 28.64 20.02 -18.56
C ASP A 211 29.01 19.25 -17.29
N GLU A 212 28.11 19.18 -16.32
CA GLU A 212 28.32 18.39 -15.10
C GLU A 212 28.42 16.90 -15.41
N VAL A 213 27.49 16.32 -16.18
CA VAL A 213 27.51 14.90 -16.60
C VAL A 213 28.77 14.54 -17.37
N ALA A 214 29.30 15.44 -18.21
CA ALA A 214 30.54 15.22 -18.95
C ALA A 214 31.77 15.03 -18.04
N THR A 215 31.71 15.50 -16.78
CA THR A 215 32.79 15.29 -15.80
C THR A 215 32.70 13.97 -15.04
N LEU A 216 31.64 13.18 -15.26
CA LEU A 216 31.31 12.00 -14.44
C LEU A 216 31.71 10.66 -15.08
N GLU A 217 32.63 10.68 -16.06
CA GLU A 217 33.05 9.50 -16.80
C GLU A 217 33.48 8.34 -15.87
N ASP A 218 34.24 8.65 -14.82
CA ASP A 218 34.73 7.68 -13.81
C ASP A 218 33.59 7.07 -12.96
N PHE A 219 32.42 7.70 -12.92
CA PHE A 219 31.25 7.22 -12.17
C PHE A 219 30.23 6.48 -13.04
N ARG A 220 30.50 6.33 -14.34
CA ARG A 220 29.62 5.60 -15.25
C ARG A 220 29.72 4.10 -14.99
N VAL A 221 28.61 3.49 -14.61
CA VAL A 221 28.53 2.06 -14.27
C VAL A 221 28.00 1.19 -15.40
N TRP A 222 27.22 1.77 -16.33
CA TRP A 222 26.68 1.03 -17.47
C TRP A 222 26.41 1.95 -18.65
N THR A 223 26.52 1.41 -19.86
CA THR A 223 26.07 2.06 -21.10
C THR A 223 25.26 1.05 -21.91
N GLU A 224 24.07 1.45 -22.36
CA GLU A 224 23.19 0.61 -23.16
C GLU A 224 22.46 1.48 -24.18
N LYS A 225 22.80 1.31 -25.47
CA LYS A 225 22.30 2.17 -26.56
C LYS A 225 22.60 3.65 -26.26
N ASN A 226 21.57 4.50 -26.27
CA ASN A 226 21.65 5.92 -25.97
C ASN A 226 21.64 6.22 -24.47
N TYR A 227 21.44 5.22 -23.59
CA TYR A 227 21.39 5.44 -22.16
C TYR A 227 22.73 5.18 -21.48
N GLU A 228 23.07 6.05 -20.55
CA GLU A 228 24.20 5.91 -19.63
C GLU A 228 23.70 5.90 -18.20
N VAL A 229 24.32 5.09 -17.36
CA VAL A 229 23.94 4.91 -15.96
C VAL A 229 25.11 5.32 -15.08
N TYR A 230 24.86 6.19 -14.12
CA TYR A 230 25.87 6.76 -13.23
C TYR A 230 25.50 6.50 -11.78
N ILE A 231 26.50 6.30 -10.91
CA ILE A 231 26.33 6.28 -9.46
C ILE A 231 27.33 7.25 -8.84
N VAL A 232 26.83 8.35 -8.30
CA VAL A 232 27.69 9.51 -7.98
C VAL A 232 27.42 10.05 -6.58
N PRO A 233 28.45 10.42 -5.81
CA PRO A 233 28.28 11.18 -4.57
C PRO A 233 27.71 12.57 -4.84
N THR A 234 26.80 13.03 -3.97
CA THR A 234 26.11 14.33 -4.08
C THR A 234 27.02 15.52 -4.39
N LEU A 235 28.19 15.59 -3.76
CA LEU A 235 29.11 16.72 -3.92
C LEU A 235 29.62 16.94 -5.36
N LYS A 236 29.54 15.92 -6.22
CA LYS A 236 29.96 16.00 -7.62
C LYS A 236 28.84 16.38 -8.57
N ILE A 237 27.60 16.40 -8.10
CA ILE A 237 26.41 16.53 -8.95
C ILE A 237 25.41 17.59 -8.45
N PRO A 238 25.84 18.82 -8.08
CA PRO A 238 24.90 19.83 -7.56
C PRO A 238 23.76 20.19 -8.53
N ASN A 239 24.02 20.28 -9.84
CA ASN A 239 23.02 20.66 -10.83
C ASN A 239 22.08 19.50 -11.17
N VAL A 240 22.65 18.30 -11.37
CA VAL A 240 21.94 17.04 -11.57
C VAL A 240 21.10 16.71 -10.34
N LEU A 241 21.59 16.89 -9.10
CA LEU A 241 20.83 16.64 -7.89
C LEU A 241 19.64 17.59 -7.76
N ARG A 242 19.83 18.88 -8.04
CA ARG A 242 18.73 19.86 -8.09
C ARG A 242 17.66 19.39 -9.09
N GLU A 243 18.08 18.92 -10.26
CA GLU A 243 17.15 18.43 -11.28
C GLU A 243 16.48 17.10 -10.89
N ILE A 244 17.19 16.17 -10.25
CA ILE A 244 16.63 14.94 -9.68
C ILE A 244 15.52 15.29 -8.70
N GLY A 245 15.76 16.23 -7.77
CA GLY A 245 14.75 16.63 -6.80
C GLY A 245 13.52 17.29 -7.42
N ARG A 246 13.71 18.05 -8.50
CA ARG A 246 12.62 18.68 -9.26
C ARG A 246 11.76 17.62 -9.97
N LEU A 247 12.41 16.75 -10.74
CA LEU A 247 11.75 15.70 -11.53
C LEU A 247 11.10 14.64 -10.63
N ARG A 248 11.72 14.32 -9.49
CA ARG A 248 11.15 13.43 -8.47
C ARG A 248 9.85 14.00 -7.91
N GLU A 249 9.82 15.27 -7.55
CA GLU A 249 8.60 15.94 -7.06
C GLU A 249 7.50 15.96 -8.13
N ILE A 250 7.84 16.25 -9.40
CA ILE A 250 6.89 16.20 -10.53
C ILE A 250 6.27 14.81 -10.63
N THR A 251 7.12 13.78 -10.64
CA THR A 251 6.70 12.39 -10.82
C THR A 251 5.83 11.90 -9.64
N PHE A 252 6.21 12.20 -8.40
CA PHE A 252 5.48 11.77 -7.22
C PHE A 252 4.17 12.54 -7.01
N ARG A 253 4.13 13.86 -7.31
CA ARG A 253 2.87 14.62 -7.23
C ARG A 253 1.81 14.06 -8.16
N GLU A 254 2.18 13.61 -9.34
CA GLU A 254 1.26 13.08 -10.33
C GLU A 254 0.50 11.85 -9.83
N VAL A 255 1.16 11.02 -9.01
CA VAL A 255 0.57 9.82 -8.40
C VAL A 255 0.04 10.06 -6.98
N GLY A 256 0.08 11.30 -6.49
CA GLY A 256 -0.43 11.69 -5.16
C GLY A 256 0.53 11.49 -3.99
N GLU A 257 1.80 11.13 -4.26
CA GLU A 257 2.84 10.84 -3.26
C GLU A 257 3.89 11.96 -3.13
N GLY A 258 3.68 13.11 -3.79
CA GLY A 258 4.61 14.24 -3.78
C GLY A 258 4.69 14.94 -2.42
N THR A 259 5.82 15.59 -2.15
CA THR A 259 6.05 16.32 -0.88
C THR A 259 5.23 17.61 -0.76
N ASN A 260 4.66 18.08 -1.88
CA ASN A 260 4.01 19.38 -2.04
C ASN A 260 4.94 20.59 -1.78
N LYS A 261 6.26 20.35 -1.77
CA LYS A 261 7.32 21.38 -1.68
C LYS A 261 7.83 21.72 -3.07
N LYS A 262 8.56 22.84 -3.19
CA LYS A 262 9.10 23.30 -4.48
C LYS A 262 10.06 22.28 -5.15
N ILE A 263 10.67 21.42 -4.34
CA ILE A 263 11.61 20.38 -4.74
C ILE A 263 11.51 19.22 -3.73
N ASP A 264 11.60 17.98 -4.20
CA ASP A 264 11.69 16.81 -3.34
C ASP A 264 13.18 16.53 -3.08
N LEU A 265 13.78 17.24 -2.13
CA LEU A 265 15.09 16.91 -1.54
C LEU A 265 14.96 16.93 -0.01
N ASP A 266 15.67 16.03 0.65
CA ASP A 266 15.75 15.90 2.11
C ASP A 266 17.20 15.77 2.60
N ASN A 267 17.40 15.59 3.91
CA ASN A 267 18.73 15.53 4.51
C ASN A 267 19.55 14.31 4.03
N TYR A 268 18.90 13.22 3.64
CA TYR A 268 19.58 12.02 3.17
C TYR A 268 20.21 12.25 1.80
N ASP A 269 19.61 13.11 0.95
CA ASP A 269 20.19 13.46 -0.35
C ASP A 269 21.57 14.13 -0.21
N ILE A 270 21.96 14.61 0.96
CA ILE A 270 23.27 15.26 1.20
C ILE A 270 24.43 14.24 1.18
N TYR A 271 24.21 13.03 1.70
CA TYR A 271 25.27 12.04 1.92
C TYR A 271 25.00 10.68 1.30
N TYR A 272 23.84 10.48 0.68
CA TYR A 272 23.61 9.31 -0.15
C TYR A 272 24.17 9.55 -1.54
N ASN A 273 24.62 8.46 -2.18
CA ASN A 273 24.91 8.49 -3.59
C ASN A 273 23.60 8.49 -4.40
N HIS A 274 23.68 8.99 -5.62
CA HIS A 274 22.57 8.99 -6.56
C HIS A 274 22.90 8.14 -7.76
N LEU A 275 22.09 7.10 -7.95
CA LEU A 275 22.01 6.34 -9.18
C LEU A 275 21.06 7.07 -10.12
N PHE A 276 21.49 7.43 -11.33
CA PHE A 276 20.61 8.03 -12.33
C PHE A 276 20.93 7.54 -13.74
N ILE A 277 19.92 7.65 -14.60
CA ILE A 277 20.01 7.32 -16.02
C ILE A 277 20.00 8.61 -16.83
N TRP A 278 20.98 8.75 -17.71
CA TRP A 278 21.13 9.83 -18.68
C TRP A 278 20.76 9.34 -20.08
N ASP A 279 19.87 10.06 -20.77
CA ASP A 279 19.58 9.85 -22.19
C ASP A 279 20.48 10.79 -23.00
N LYS A 280 21.45 10.23 -23.74
CA LYS A 280 22.40 11.02 -24.53
C LYS A 280 21.75 11.72 -25.72
N ASP A 281 20.71 11.14 -26.29
CA ASP A 281 20.08 11.68 -27.50
C ASP A 281 19.20 12.89 -27.15
N LEU A 282 18.51 12.80 -26.01
CA LEU A 282 17.62 13.85 -25.52
C LEU A 282 18.26 14.77 -24.47
N GLU A 283 19.50 14.49 -24.09
CA GLU A 283 20.30 15.19 -23.08
C GLU A 283 19.50 15.46 -21.81
N ASN A 284 18.90 14.40 -21.25
CA ASN A 284 18.06 14.53 -20.06
C ASN A 284 18.21 13.36 -19.07
N ILE A 285 17.80 13.63 -17.83
CA ILE A 285 17.69 12.60 -16.79
C ILE A 285 16.40 11.83 -17.02
N VAL A 286 16.48 10.51 -17.03
CA VAL A 286 15.37 9.58 -17.31
C VAL A 286 14.69 9.10 -16.03
N GLY A 287 15.48 8.84 -15.00
CA GLY A 287 15.05 8.32 -13.71
C GLY A 287 16.23 8.22 -12.77
N ALA A 288 15.94 8.12 -11.47
CA ALA A 288 16.97 8.06 -10.45
C ALA A 288 16.55 7.21 -9.25
N TYR A 289 17.54 6.86 -8.44
CA TYR A 289 17.39 6.11 -7.21
C TYR A 289 18.49 6.54 -6.21
N ARG A 290 18.16 6.63 -4.93
CA ARG A 290 19.13 6.94 -3.88
C ARG A 290 19.82 5.66 -3.39
N ILE A 291 21.13 5.73 -3.12
CA ILE A 291 21.94 4.63 -2.57
C ILE A 291 22.70 5.11 -1.33
N GLY A 292 22.29 4.63 -0.16
CA GLY A 292 22.95 4.87 1.12
C GLY A 292 23.91 3.74 1.46
N LYS A 293 25.20 4.05 1.59
CA LYS A 293 26.24 3.11 1.98
C LYS A 293 26.18 2.83 3.48
N GLY A 294 25.81 1.62 3.88
CA GLY A 294 25.43 1.35 5.26
C GLY A 294 26.60 1.37 6.26
N ASP A 295 27.80 1.02 5.85
CA ASP A 295 29.02 1.21 6.64
C ASP A 295 29.29 2.70 6.89
N GLU A 296 29.32 3.52 5.85
CA GLU A 296 29.60 4.96 5.95
C GLU A 296 28.52 5.72 6.73
N ILE A 297 27.25 5.40 6.51
CA ILE A 297 26.13 6.01 7.25
C ILE A 297 26.24 5.66 8.73
N LEU A 298 26.52 4.40 9.05
CA LEU A 298 26.61 3.95 10.43
C LEU A 298 27.82 4.58 11.16
N GLU A 299 28.93 4.79 10.47
CA GLU A 299 30.13 5.42 11.02
C GLU A 299 29.97 6.93 11.21
N SER A 300 29.36 7.63 10.26
CA SER A 300 29.24 9.08 10.28
C SER A 300 28.03 9.60 11.06
N MET A 301 26.87 8.96 10.87
CA MET A 301 25.56 9.45 11.34
C MET A 301 24.92 8.50 12.37
N GLY A 302 25.48 7.30 12.54
CA GLY A 302 24.91 6.26 13.36
C GLY A 302 23.57 5.76 12.82
N ARG A 303 22.82 5.09 13.70
CA ARG A 303 21.55 4.42 13.36
C ARG A 303 20.51 5.37 12.74
N ARG A 304 20.46 6.61 13.23
CA ARG A 304 19.49 7.63 12.77
C ARG A 304 19.83 8.21 11.40
N GLY A 305 21.00 7.90 10.85
CA GLY A 305 21.40 8.29 9.50
C GLY A 305 20.69 7.51 8.39
N PHE A 306 20.05 6.39 8.71
CA PHE A 306 19.26 5.60 7.75
C PHE A 306 17.83 6.15 7.65
N TYR A 307 17.27 6.20 6.43
CA TYR A 307 15.87 6.57 6.22
C TYR A 307 14.91 5.56 6.89
N LEU A 308 15.29 4.28 6.92
CA LEU A 308 14.53 3.21 7.57
C LEU A 308 14.27 3.49 9.06
N SER A 309 15.11 4.29 9.73
CA SER A 309 14.91 4.73 11.12
C SER A 309 13.69 5.65 11.30
N GLU A 310 13.23 6.33 10.24
CA GLU A 310 11.99 7.13 10.31
C GLU A 310 10.75 6.25 10.28
N LEU A 311 10.86 5.05 9.70
CA LEU A 311 9.75 4.13 9.50
C LEU A 311 9.70 3.03 10.57
N PHE A 312 10.85 2.57 11.04
CA PHE A 312 10.96 1.40 11.92
C PHE A 312 11.90 1.62 13.11
N LYS A 313 11.59 0.98 14.23
CA LYS A 313 12.51 0.86 15.37
C LYS A 313 13.42 -0.36 15.16
N MET A 314 14.65 -0.11 14.74
CA MET A 314 15.62 -1.18 14.50
C MET A 314 16.24 -1.68 15.81
N LYS A 315 16.29 -3.00 15.98
CA LYS A 315 16.98 -3.65 17.09
C LYS A 315 18.48 -3.78 16.80
N ASP A 316 19.29 -3.89 17.86
CA ASP A 316 20.74 -3.94 17.74
C ASP A 316 21.27 -5.10 16.90
N GLN A 317 20.53 -6.20 16.86
CA GLN A 317 20.81 -7.38 16.04
C GLN A 317 20.81 -7.10 14.53
N PHE A 318 20.19 -5.99 14.08
CA PHE A 318 20.13 -5.64 12.67
C PHE A 318 21.35 -4.85 12.19
N TYR A 319 22.22 -4.35 13.08
CA TYR A 319 23.34 -3.48 12.68
C TYR A 319 24.42 -4.15 11.84
N PRO A 320 24.77 -5.44 12.05
CA PRO A 320 25.67 -6.12 11.14
C PRO A 320 25.12 -6.13 9.70
N ILE A 321 23.79 -6.25 9.54
CA ILE A 321 23.13 -6.22 8.24
C ILE A 321 23.13 -4.80 7.66
N LEU A 322 22.84 -3.78 8.47
CA LEU A 322 22.92 -2.38 8.03
C LEU A 322 24.34 -2.03 7.56
N ARG A 323 25.36 -2.39 8.35
CA ARG A 323 26.77 -2.11 8.00
C ARG A 323 27.19 -2.80 6.70
N GLN A 324 26.73 -4.02 6.46
CA GLN A 324 27.02 -4.80 5.26
C GLN A 324 25.96 -4.62 4.17
N GLY A 325 25.21 -3.52 4.16
CA GLY A 325 24.19 -3.34 3.14
C GLY A 325 24.09 -1.93 2.61
N ILE A 326 23.32 -1.81 1.55
CA ILE A 326 22.93 -0.53 0.96
C ILE A 326 21.46 -0.25 1.23
N GLU A 327 21.17 0.97 1.66
CA GLU A 327 19.80 1.46 1.74
C GLU A 327 19.42 2.11 0.41
N LEU A 328 18.41 1.56 -0.25
CA LEU A 328 17.84 2.12 -1.46
C LEU A 328 16.59 2.92 -1.11
N GLY A 329 16.35 4.03 -1.78
CA GLY A 329 15.14 4.80 -1.51
C GLY A 329 14.81 5.82 -2.57
N ARG A 330 13.52 6.21 -2.65
CA ARG A 330 13.06 7.29 -3.53
C ARG A 330 13.34 7.02 -5.03
N SER A 331 13.08 5.80 -5.51
CA SER A 331 13.17 5.49 -6.95
C SER A 331 12.05 6.15 -7.73
N TRP A 332 12.36 6.62 -8.93
CA TRP A 332 11.38 7.17 -9.84
C TRP A 332 11.90 7.12 -11.28
N ILE A 333 10.96 7.10 -12.23
CA ILE A 333 11.21 7.20 -13.66
C ILE A 333 10.26 8.26 -14.19
N ARG A 334 10.77 9.18 -15.00
CA ARG A 334 9.97 10.21 -15.67
C ARG A 334 8.82 9.60 -16.45
N LYS A 335 7.65 10.25 -16.43
CA LYS A 335 6.42 9.75 -17.05
C LYS A 335 6.62 9.35 -18.52
N GLU A 336 7.38 10.13 -19.28
CA GLU A 336 7.64 9.92 -20.71
C GLU A 336 8.46 8.65 -21.00
N TYR A 337 9.07 8.08 -19.96
CA TYR A 337 9.87 6.87 -20.00
C TYR A 337 9.20 5.69 -19.28
N GLN A 338 8.10 5.92 -18.55
CA GLN A 338 7.32 4.84 -17.93
C GLN A 338 6.65 3.96 -19.00
N GLY A 339 6.52 2.67 -18.71
CA GLY A 339 6.01 1.68 -19.66
C GLY A 339 7.02 1.22 -20.71
N LYS A 340 8.15 1.92 -20.88
CA LYS A 340 9.30 1.42 -21.66
C LYS A 340 10.04 0.36 -20.83
N PRO A 341 10.45 -0.78 -21.41
CA PRO A 341 11.09 -1.86 -20.65
C PRO A 341 12.48 -1.50 -20.13
N LEU A 342 13.19 -0.60 -20.82
CA LEU A 342 14.62 -0.37 -20.58
C LEU A 342 14.95 0.48 -19.35
N PRO A 343 14.27 1.61 -19.06
CA PRO A 343 14.65 2.49 -17.94
C PRO A 343 14.67 1.80 -16.57
N LEU A 344 13.61 1.04 -16.23
CA LEU A 344 13.57 0.31 -14.96
C LEU A 344 14.66 -0.76 -14.90
N PHE A 345 14.89 -1.46 -16.01
CA PHE A 345 15.94 -2.46 -16.11
C PHE A 345 17.35 -1.87 -15.93
N LEU A 346 17.59 -0.65 -16.42
CA LEU A 346 18.87 0.04 -16.26
C LEU A 346 19.14 0.46 -14.82
N LEU A 347 18.12 0.87 -14.05
CA LEU A 347 18.29 1.11 -12.61
C LEU A 347 18.75 -0.17 -11.90
N TRP A 348 18.11 -1.31 -12.21
CA TRP A 348 18.53 -2.61 -11.66
C TRP A 348 19.93 -3.02 -12.08
N LYS A 349 20.32 -2.79 -13.35
CA LYS A 349 21.69 -3.02 -13.83
C LYS A 349 22.70 -2.15 -13.08
N GLY A 350 22.38 -0.88 -12.83
CA GLY A 350 23.21 0.03 -12.04
C GLY A 350 23.43 -0.50 -10.62
N ILE A 351 22.37 -0.90 -9.93
CA ILE A 351 22.46 -1.51 -8.59
C ILE A 351 23.30 -2.79 -8.62
N LEU A 352 23.06 -3.67 -9.58
CA LEU A 352 23.81 -4.92 -9.72
C LEU A 352 25.31 -4.65 -9.90
N LYS A 353 25.67 -3.74 -10.82
CA LYS A 353 27.07 -3.36 -11.04
C LYS A 353 27.69 -2.79 -9.77
N TYR A 354 26.96 -1.93 -9.06
CA TYR A 354 27.41 -1.36 -7.79
C TYR A 354 27.74 -2.43 -6.75
N LEU A 355 26.87 -3.44 -6.59
CA LEU A 355 27.08 -4.55 -5.66
C LEU A 355 28.24 -5.46 -6.08
N ILE A 356 28.43 -5.69 -7.39
CA ILE A 356 29.58 -6.44 -7.91
C ILE A 356 30.90 -5.72 -7.59
N ASP A 357 30.93 -4.40 -7.76
CA ASP A 357 32.13 -3.59 -7.51
C ASP A 357 32.40 -3.38 -6.02
N ASN A 358 31.39 -3.59 -5.17
CA ASN A 358 31.45 -3.37 -3.72
C ASN A 358 31.01 -4.63 -2.96
N PRO A 359 31.82 -5.70 -2.98
CA PRO A 359 31.45 -7.01 -2.41
C PRO A 359 31.27 -6.99 -0.88
N GLN A 360 31.70 -5.92 -0.19
CA GLN A 360 31.41 -5.72 1.22
C GLN A 360 29.92 -5.52 1.51
N TYR A 361 29.14 -5.06 0.52
CA TYR A 361 27.69 -4.92 0.63
C TYR A 361 27.01 -6.23 0.20
N ARG A 362 26.59 -7.01 1.20
CA ARG A 362 25.91 -8.29 1.05
C ARG A 362 24.38 -8.17 1.04
N TYR A 363 23.85 -7.06 1.55
CA TYR A 363 22.41 -6.85 1.73
C TYR A 363 21.93 -5.59 1.02
N MET A 364 20.67 -5.61 0.61
CA MET A 364 19.96 -4.48 0.03
C MET A 364 18.61 -4.37 0.72
N PHE A 365 18.24 -3.18 1.15
CA PHE A 365 16.99 -2.89 1.84
C PHE A 365 16.52 -1.47 1.46
N GLY A 366 15.23 -1.20 1.52
CA GLY A 366 14.67 0.07 1.04
C GLY A 366 13.16 0.07 0.93
#